data_AF-A0A2W4LKH4-F1
#
_entry.id   AF-A0A2W4LKH4-F1
#
_cell.length_a   1.000
_cell.length_b   1.000
_cell.length_c   1.000
_cell.angle_alpha   90.00
_cell.angle_beta   90.00
_cell.angle_gamma   90.00
#
_symmetry.space_group_name_H-M   'P 1'
#
loop_
_entity.id
_entity.type
_entity.pdbx_description
1 polymer ?
#
loop_
_entity_poly.entity_id
_entity_poly.type
_entity_poly.pdbx_seq_one_letter_code
_entity_poly.pdbx_strand_id
1 'polypeptide(L)'
;MTDRRDLRDAAVRVLDANEVEGVLSGTFYASEPVPPRRASARPAEKPQHYKVICISLYTEDLARLDEMVDTLKARGLTKANRSALIRYALGSVDLDRVPKGL
;
A
#
# COMPACT_ATOMS: atom_id res chain seq x y z
N MET A 1 -6.27 25.08 -34.50
CA MET A 1 -6.51 23.87 -33.68
C MET A 1 -6.15 22.64 -34.50
N THR A 2 -4.86 22.51 -34.87
CA THR A 2 -4.38 21.53 -35.87
C THR A 2 -3.15 20.73 -35.40
N ASP A 3 -2.60 21.05 -34.22
CA ASP A 3 -1.23 20.64 -33.86
C ASP A 3 -1.05 19.16 -33.47
N ARG A 4 -2.09 18.51 -32.90
CA ARG A 4 -1.95 17.18 -32.30
C ARG A 4 -2.11 16.00 -33.27
N ARG A 5 -2.77 16.22 -34.42
CA ARG A 5 -2.93 15.16 -35.45
C ARG A 5 -1.72 15.11 -36.36
N ASP A 6 -1.18 16.27 -36.72
CA ASP A 6 0.00 16.40 -37.58
C ASP A 6 1.24 15.77 -36.93
N LEU A 7 1.42 15.96 -35.62
CA LEU A 7 2.50 15.31 -34.85
C LEU A 7 2.36 13.78 -34.81
N ARG A 8 1.12 13.27 -34.73
CA ARG A 8 0.85 11.83 -34.72
C ARG A 8 1.15 11.20 -36.08
N ASP A 9 0.73 11.86 -37.15
CA ASP A 9 0.98 11.38 -38.52
C ASP A 9 2.47 11.48 -38.90
N ALA A 10 3.17 12.51 -38.41
CA ALA A 10 4.62 12.62 -38.56
C ALA A 10 5.36 11.50 -37.81
N ALA A 11 4.96 11.19 -36.57
CA ALA A 11 5.56 10.10 -35.80
C ALA A 11 5.35 8.73 -36.47
N VAL A 12 4.17 8.48 -37.06
CA VAL A 12 3.87 7.25 -37.81
C VAL A 12 4.71 7.12 -39.09
N ARG A 13 5.10 8.24 -39.73
CA ARG A 13 5.97 8.21 -40.91
C ARG A 13 7.44 7.95 -40.58
N VAL A 14 7.89 8.31 -39.38
CA VAL A 14 9.29 8.18 -38.95
C VAL A 14 9.56 6.82 -38.31
N LEU A 15 8.55 6.20 -37.69
CA LEU A 15 8.68 4.93 -37.00
C LEU A 15 8.04 3.81 -37.82
N ASP A 16 8.84 2.85 -38.29
CA ASP A 16 8.29 1.66 -38.94
C ASP A 16 7.50 0.82 -37.94
N ALA A 17 6.24 0.53 -38.27
CA ALA A 17 5.33 -0.13 -37.35
C ALA A 17 5.78 -1.55 -36.98
N ASN A 18 6.46 -2.26 -37.89
CA ASN A 18 6.95 -3.62 -37.62
C ASN A 18 8.20 -3.59 -36.74
N GLU A 19 9.08 -2.60 -36.92
CA GLU A 19 10.23 -2.37 -36.05
C GLU A 19 9.79 -2.03 -34.62
N VAL A 20 8.80 -1.14 -34.46
CA VAL A 20 8.25 -0.77 -33.14
C VAL A 20 7.62 -1.98 -32.45
N GLU A 21 6.80 -2.76 -33.17
CA GLU A 21 6.18 -3.97 -32.61
C GLU A 21 7.23 -5.02 -32.21
N GLY A 22 8.28 -5.19 -33.01
CA GLY A 22 9.40 -6.10 -32.71
C GLY A 22 10.19 -5.69 -31.46
N VAL A 23 10.46 -4.40 -31.28
CA VAL A 23 11.14 -3.88 -30.09
C VAL A 23 10.26 -4.04 -28.84
N LEU A 24 8.98 -3.70 -28.91
CA LEU A 24 8.06 -3.79 -27.77
C LEU A 24 7.79 -5.24 -27.35
N SER A 25 7.59 -6.14 -28.31
CA SER A 25 7.39 -7.55 -28.04
C SER A 25 8.64 -8.23 -27.47
N GLY A 26 9.83 -7.86 -27.95
CA GLY A 26 11.11 -8.42 -27.49
C GLY A 26 11.63 -7.87 -26.16
N THR A 27 11.34 -6.61 -25.82
CA THR A 27 11.90 -5.95 -24.61
C THR A 27 10.90 -5.73 -23.47
N PHE A 28 9.62 -5.54 -23.78
CA PHE A 28 8.60 -5.15 -22.80
C PHE A 28 7.54 -6.22 -22.52
N TYR A 29 7.13 -6.99 -23.53
CA TYR A 29 6.04 -8.00 -23.38
C TYR A 29 6.50 -9.46 -23.42
N ALA A 30 7.77 -9.74 -23.74
CA ALA A 30 8.35 -11.06 -23.55
C ALA A 30 8.40 -11.37 -22.04
N SER A 31 7.40 -12.10 -21.55
CA SER A 31 7.47 -12.72 -20.23
C SER A 31 8.52 -13.81 -20.30
N GLU A 32 9.75 -13.51 -19.89
CA GLU A 32 10.69 -14.57 -19.53
C GLU A 32 10.02 -15.46 -18.46
N PRO A 33 10.12 -16.80 -18.57
CA PRO A 33 9.63 -17.67 -17.53
C PRO A 33 10.42 -17.38 -16.25
N VAL A 34 9.80 -16.66 -15.32
CA VAL A 34 10.37 -16.34 -14.02
C VAL A 34 10.71 -17.67 -13.35
N PRO A 35 12.00 -17.98 -13.08
CA PRO A 35 12.37 -19.21 -12.39
C PRO A 35 11.68 -19.23 -11.02
N PRO A 36 11.30 -20.41 -10.48
CA PRO A 36 10.64 -20.49 -9.18
C PRO A 36 11.50 -19.76 -8.16
N ARG A 37 10.94 -18.67 -7.62
CA ARG A 37 11.59 -17.78 -6.67
C ARG A 37 12.06 -18.63 -5.49
N ARG A 38 13.37 -18.84 -5.37
CA ARG A 38 13.98 -19.57 -4.25
C ARG A 38 13.39 -19.00 -2.96
N ALA A 39 12.85 -19.87 -2.11
CA ALA A 39 12.33 -19.48 -0.81
C ALA A 39 13.38 -18.64 -0.10
N SER A 40 13.13 -17.33 0.03
CA SER A 40 14.05 -16.42 0.68
C SER A 40 14.29 -16.94 2.09
N ALA A 41 15.56 -17.24 2.41
CA ALA A 41 15.97 -17.57 3.77
C ALA A 41 15.35 -16.55 4.74
N ARG A 42 14.70 -17.05 5.80
CA ARG A 42 14.06 -16.19 6.81
C ARG A 42 15.14 -15.22 7.34
N PRO A 43 14.96 -13.90 7.19
CA PRO A 43 15.89 -12.94 7.77
C PRO A 43 15.95 -13.20 9.27
N ALA A 44 17.17 -13.33 9.82
CA ALA A 44 17.38 -13.49 11.25
C ALA A 44 16.66 -12.35 12.01
N GLU A 45 15.92 -12.72 13.06
CA GLU A 45 15.07 -11.80 13.83
C GLU A 45 15.93 -10.74 14.53
N LYS A 46 16.05 -9.57 13.89
CA LYS A 46 16.17 -8.32 14.65
C LYS A 46 14.98 -8.29 15.63
N PRO A 47 15.13 -7.82 16.89
CA PRO A 47 13.99 -7.63 17.76
C PRO A 47 13.02 -6.67 17.08
N GLN A 48 11.96 -7.22 16.47
CA GLN A 48 10.92 -6.44 15.85
C GLN A 48 10.05 -5.94 16.99
N HIS A 49 10.21 -4.67 17.37
CA HIS A 49 9.41 -4.01 18.41
C HIS A 49 7.90 -3.96 18.10
N TYR A 50 7.47 -4.49 16.96
CA TYR A 50 6.09 -4.64 16.53
C TYR A 50 5.96 -5.76 15.49
N LYS A 51 4.78 -6.35 15.36
CA LYS A 51 4.40 -7.27 14.27
C LYS A 51 3.26 -6.65 13.47
N VAL A 52 3.29 -6.80 12.15
CA VAL A 52 2.16 -6.43 11.29
C VAL A 52 1.16 -7.59 11.30
N ILE A 53 -0.08 -7.29 11.65
CA ILE A 53 -1.17 -8.28 11.73
C ILE A 53 -2.36 -7.79 10.91
N CYS A 54 -3.15 -8.74 10.41
CA CYS A 54 -4.46 -8.46 9.84
C CYS A 54 -5.51 -8.73 10.92
N ILE A 55 -6.35 -7.75 11.22
CA ILE A 55 -7.49 -7.88 12.14
C ILE A 55 -8.73 -7.31 11.46
N SER A 56 -9.89 -7.92 11.73
CA SER A 56 -11.18 -7.40 11.32
C SER A 56 -11.76 -6.50 12.41
N LEU A 57 -12.26 -5.33 12.04
CA LEU A 57 -13.04 -4.41 12.87
C LEU A 57 -14.34 -4.05 12.14
N TYR A 58 -15.36 -3.64 12.89
CA TYR A 58 -16.56 -3.05 12.27
C TYR A 58 -16.17 -1.77 11.50
N THR A 59 -16.85 -1.52 10.39
CA THR A 59 -16.59 -0.35 9.53
C THR A 59 -16.76 0.96 10.31
N GLU A 60 -17.76 1.01 11.20
CA GLU A 60 -18.01 2.15 12.07
C GLU A 60 -16.83 2.39 13.05
N ASP A 61 -16.26 1.32 13.61
CA ASP A 61 -15.11 1.43 14.51
C ASP A 61 -13.85 1.91 13.78
N LEU A 62 -13.65 1.50 12.52
CA LEU A 62 -12.56 2.00 11.68
C LEU A 62 -12.70 3.51 11.43
N ALA A 63 -13.90 3.97 11.10
CA ALA A 63 -14.18 5.40 10.89
C ALA A 63 -13.96 6.21 12.17
N ARG A 64 -14.43 5.70 13.31
CA ARG A 64 -14.21 6.33 14.63
C ARG A 64 -12.71 6.40 14.97
N LEU A 65 -11.94 5.35 14.66
CA LEU A 65 -10.50 5.33 14.89
C LEU A 65 -9.78 6.41 14.08
N ASP A 66 -10.21 6.64 12.84
CA ASP A 66 -9.67 7.70 11.98
C ASP A 66 -9.99 9.10 12.50
N GLU A 67 -11.23 9.35 12.92
CA GLU A 67 -11.64 10.62 13.53
C GLU A 67 -10.83 10.94 14.79
N MET A 68 -10.59 9.94 15.64
CA MET A 68 -9.76 10.10 16.84
C MET A 68 -8.30 10.45 16.47
N VAL A 69 -7.75 9.79 15.46
CA VAL A 69 -6.39 10.10 14.96
C VAL A 69 -6.32 11.53 14.42
N ASP A 70 -7.31 11.97 13.65
CA ASP A 70 -7.34 13.31 13.09
C ASP A 70 -7.50 14.38 14.17
N THR A 71 -8.33 14.12 15.18
CA THR A 71 -8.45 14.97 16.37
C THR A 71 -7.11 15.10 17.11
N LEU A 72 -6.36 14.01 17.26
CA LEU A 72 -5.04 14.04 17.90
C LEU A 72 -4.02 14.83 17.07
N LYS A 73 -4.03 14.67 15.74
CA LYS A 73 -3.16 15.44 14.84
C LYS A 73 -3.50 16.93 14.88
N ALA A 74 -4.78 17.30 14.91
CA ALA A 74 -5.24 18.67 15.04
C ALA A 74 -4.77 19.31 16.36
N ARG A 75 -4.62 18.52 17.43
CA ARG A 75 -4.04 18.93 18.72
C ARG A 75 -2.51 19.00 18.72
N GLY A 76 -1.84 18.80 17.59
CA GLY A 76 -0.39 18.87 17.45
C GLY A 76 0.35 17.54 17.61
N LEU A 77 -0.35 16.42 17.84
CA LEU A 77 0.27 15.08 17.85
C LEU A 77 0.44 14.57 16.42
N THR A 78 1.39 15.15 15.68
CA THR A 78 1.62 14.87 14.25
C THR A 78 1.98 13.41 13.94
N LYS A 79 2.50 12.67 14.92
CA LYS A 79 2.82 11.24 14.80
C LYS A 79 1.69 10.30 15.22
N ALA A 80 0.50 10.81 15.54
CA ALA A 80 -0.65 9.97 15.85
C ALA A 80 -1.06 9.14 14.64
N ASN A 81 -1.22 7.84 14.85
CA ASN A 81 -1.72 6.88 13.87
C ASN A 81 -2.56 5.81 14.58
N ARG A 82 -3.25 4.97 13.81
CA ARG A 82 -4.14 3.91 14.33
C ARG A 82 -3.42 3.01 15.36
N SER A 83 -2.20 2.56 15.05
CA SER A 83 -1.46 1.64 15.92
C SER A 83 -0.95 2.30 17.21
N ALA A 84 -0.58 3.57 17.17
CA ALA A 84 -0.20 4.36 18.34
C ALA A 84 -1.40 4.59 19.27
N LEU A 85 -2.57 4.90 18.70
CA LEU A 85 -3.82 5.05 19.45
C LEU A 85 -4.24 3.73 20.12
N ILE A 86 -4.24 2.63 19.35
CA ILE A 86 -4.54 1.29 19.89
C ILE A 86 -3.54 0.93 21.00
N ARG A 87 -2.25 1.21 20.83
CA ARG A 87 -1.24 0.94 21.87
C ARG A 87 -1.53 1.71 23.16
N TYR A 88 -1.91 2.99 23.06
CA TYR A 88 -2.28 3.77 24.24
C TYR A 88 -3.56 3.23 24.92
N ALA A 89 -4.56 2.82 24.12
CA ALA A 89 -5.78 2.22 24.62
C ALA A 89 -5.51 0.90 25.37
N LEU A 90 -4.61 0.05 24.85
CA LEU A 90 -4.22 -1.20 25.51
C LEU A 90 -3.58 -0.99 26.89
N GLY A 91 -2.86 0.13 27.09
CA GLY A 91 -2.26 0.47 28.38
C GLY A 91 -3.23 1.13 29.37
N SER A 92 -4.44 1.49 28.94
CA SER A 92 -5.45 2.18 29.75
C SER A 92 -6.75 1.41 29.92
N VAL A 93 -6.88 0.24 29.31
CA VAL A 93 -8.08 -0.59 29.41
C VAL A 93 -8.20 -1.21 30.81
N ASP A 94 -9.39 -1.09 31.40
CA ASP A 94 -9.74 -1.71 32.67
C ASP A 94 -10.52 -3.01 32.38
N LEU A 95 -9.90 -4.15 32.64
CA LEU A 95 -10.47 -5.47 32.33
C LEU A 95 -11.65 -5.83 33.23
N ASP A 96 -11.73 -5.26 34.43
CA ASP A 96 -12.83 -5.53 35.35
C ASP A 96 -14.15 -4.89 34.89
N ARG A 97 -14.07 -3.93 33.95
CA ARG A 97 -15.23 -3.28 33.33
C ARG A 97 -15.72 -3.97 32.07
N VAL A 98 -15.03 -5.00 31.60
CA VAL A 98 -15.43 -5.72 30.39
C VAL A 98 -16.67 -6.58 30.70
N PRO A 99 -17.77 -6.41 29.95
CA PRO A 99 -18.99 -7.19 30.19
C PRO A 99 -18.74 -8.68 29.91
N LYS A 100 -19.39 -9.54 30.69
CA LYS A 100 -19.38 -10.99 30.45
C LYS A 100 -20.11 -11.27 29.13
N GLY A 101 -19.44 -11.93 28.19
CA GLY A 101 -20.00 -12.30 26.87
C GLY A 101 -19.58 -11.41 25.70
N LEU A 102 -18.46 -10.68 25.84
CA LEU A 102 -17.78 -10.00 24.73
C LEU A 102 -17.34 -10.98 23.64
#